data_AF-A0AAU9X652-F1
#
_entry.id   AF-A0AAU9X652-F1
#
_cell.length_a   1.000
_cell.length_b   1.000
_cell.length_c   1.000
_cell.angle_alpha   90.00
_cell.angle_beta   90.00
_cell.angle_gamma   90.00
#
_symmetry.space_group_name_H-M   'P 1'
#
loop_
_entity.id
_entity.type
_entity.pdbx_description
1 polymer ?
#
loop_
_entity_poly.entity_id
_entity_poly.type
_entity_poly.pdbx_seq_one_letter_code
_entity_poly.pdbx_strand_id
1 'polypeptide(L)'
;GFSKDFAALTCKELKQKLPSVVSGVYWIDPDGGSHSNAFQAYCDQLTDGGGWTLVYSYTLRDYSHFTAASNAVVPRPSWSAGGSNVRVSKTVPLSETHYEAMDFALWGSVGKETLIKSNINNWFACKEGTGSIVKQKKGSIHCKLVKQVAKNCGGAVPKSWKFHANGPSFSGGGQFYYFDGSKSSHWPTHDPCGTNRANQLKNVPNPHGNIFIR
;
A
#
# COMPACT_ATOMS: atom_id res chain seq x y z
N GLY A 1 -12.79 2.11 -18.86
CA GLY A 1 -12.43 3.19 -17.92
C GLY A 1 -11.76 4.40 -18.56
N PHE A 2 -12.09 4.77 -19.81
CA PHE A 2 -11.51 5.98 -20.43
C PHE A 2 -12.31 7.26 -20.15
N SER A 3 -13.57 7.10 -19.72
CA SER A 3 -14.44 8.17 -19.22
C SER A 3 -15.26 7.63 -18.05
N LYS A 4 -15.97 8.54 -17.36
CA LYS A 4 -16.87 8.19 -16.26
C LYS A 4 -18.00 7.25 -16.70
N ASP A 5 -18.63 7.51 -17.84
CA ASP A 5 -19.75 6.70 -18.37
C ASP A 5 -19.32 5.31 -18.87
N PHE A 6 -18.02 5.12 -19.11
CA PHE A 6 -17.42 3.84 -19.48
C PHE A 6 -16.40 3.40 -18.43
N ALA A 7 -16.68 3.63 -17.15
CA ALA A 7 -15.84 3.18 -16.05
C ALA A 7 -15.65 1.65 -16.11
N ALA A 8 -14.45 1.18 -15.78
CA ALA A 8 -14.23 -0.25 -15.56
C ALA A 8 -14.69 -0.60 -14.14
N LEU A 9 -15.04 -1.86 -13.84
CA LEU A 9 -15.35 -2.29 -12.47
C LEU A 9 -14.13 -2.07 -11.56
N THR A 10 -12.95 -2.55 -11.98
CA THR A 10 -11.67 -2.34 -11.28
C THR A 10 -10.51 -2.29 -12.27
N CYS A 11 -9.32 -1.89 -11.83
CA CYS A 11 -8.11 -2.00 -12.66
C CYS A 11 -7.84 -3.44 -13.11
N LYS A 12 -8.22 -4.44 -12.31
CA LYS A 12 -8.10 -5.88 -12.64
C LYS A 12 -9.00 -6.27 -13.79
N GLU A 13 -10.27 -5.88 -13.72
CA GLU A 13 -11.23 -6.16 -14.77
C GLU A 13 -10.85 -5.44 -16.08
N LEU A 14 -10.36 -4.20 -15.98
CA LEU A 14 -9.76 -3.49 -17.11
C LEU A 14 -8.59 -4.28 -17.74
N LYS A 15 -7.67 -4.83 -16.94
CA LYS A 15 -6.55 -5.64 -17.42
C LYS A 15 -6.99 -6.92 -18.12
N GLN A 16 -8.00 -7.58 -17.57
CA GLN A 16 -8.54 -8.83 -18.11
C GLN A 16 -9.20 -8.60 -19.48
N LYS A 17 -9.96 -7.52 -19.61
CA LYS A 17 -10.65 -7.16 -20.86
C LYS A 17 -9.70 -6.59 -21.92
N LEU A 18 -8.67 -5.87 -21.51
CA LEU A 18 -7.68 -5.26 -22.40
C LEU A 18 -6.26 -5.65 -21.97
N PRO A 19 -5.77 -6.86 -22.31
CA PRO A 19 -4.46 -7.34 -21.84
C PRO A 19 -3.27 -6.44 -22.19
N SER A 20 -3.34 -5.67 -23.28
CA SER A 20 -2.33 -4.71 -23.72
C SER A 20 -2.41 -3.33 -23.05
N VAL A 21 -3.38 -3.10 -22.16
CA VAL A 21 -3.53 -1.81 -21.46
C VAL A 21 -2.29 -1.52 -20.63
N VAL A 22 -1.80 -0.28 -20.74
CA VAL A 22 -0.61 0.22 -20.03
C VAL A 22 -1.00 0.79 -18.66
N SER A 23 -0.01 1.00 -17.79
CA SER A 23 -0.27 1.67 -16.51
C SER A 23 -0.68 3.13 -16.73
N GLY A 24 -1.59 3.64 -15.91
CA GLY A 24 -2.12 5.00 -16.07
C GLY A 24 -3.35 5.27 -15.21
N VAL A 25 -3.91 6.47 -15.34
CA VAL A 25 -5.13 6.87 -14.63
C VAL A 25 -6.35 6.48 -15.46
N TYR A 26 -7.28 5.76 -14.84
CA TYR A 26 -8.52 5.29 -15.47
C TYR A 26 -9.71 5.54 -14.55
N TRP A 27 -10.89 5.65 -15.14
CA TRP A 27 -12.15 5.63 -14.42
C TRP A 27 -12.50 4.20 -14.00
N ILE A 28 -12.74 4.01 -12.71
CA ILE A 28 -13.22 2.77 -12.11
C ILE A 28 -14.50 2.98 -11.32
N ASP A 29 -15.28 1.92 -11.17
CA ASP A 29 -16.55 1.88 -10.46
C ASP A 29 -16.68 0.57 -9.66
N PRO A 30 -15.99 0.44 -8.51
CA PRO A 30 -15.83 -0.84 -7.82
C PRO A 30 -17.10 -1.43 -7.20
N ASP A 31 -18.17 -0.64 -7.04
CA ASP A 31 -19.45 -1.18 -6.54
C ASP A 31 -20.33 -1.76 -7.65
N GLY A 32 -20.00 -1.50 -8.92
CA GLY A 32 -20.71 -2.01 -10.09
C GLY A 32 -22.14 -1.46 -10.26
N GLY A 33 -22.48 -0.39 -9.54
CA GLY A 33 -23.79 0.24 -9.53
C GLY A 33 -23.94 1.28 -10.65
N SER A 34 -24.49 2.43 -10.29
CA SER A 34 -24.59 3.56 -11.21
C SER A 34 -23.23 4.25 -11.31
N HIS A 35 -22.77 4.56 -12.52
CA HIS A 35 -21.52 5.31 -12.74
C HIS A 35 -21.49 6.73 -12.12
N SER A 36 -22.54 7.19 -11.45
CA SER A 36 -22.60 8.47 -10.74
C SER A 36 -21.48 8.65 -9.71
N ASN A 37 -21.03 7.58 -9.05
CA ASN A 37 -19.95 7.56 -8.07
C ASN A 37 -18.65 6.92 -8.60
N ALA A 38 -18.58 6.60 -9.89
CA ALA A 38 -17.32 6.23 -10.53
C ALA A 38 -16.27 7.34 -10.34
N PHE A 39 -15.01 6.95 -10.20
CA PHE A 39 -13.90 7.85 -9.89
C PHE A 39 -12.62 7.44 -10.61
N GLN A 40 -11.66 8.36 -10.69
CA GLN A 40 -10.36 8.09 -11.28
C GLN A 40 -9.43 7.41 -10.27
N ALA A 41 -8.71 6.38 -10.73
CA ALA A 41 -7.66 5.70 -9.97
C ALA A 41 -6.46 5.39 -10.86
N TYR A 42 -5.26 5.36 -10.26
CA TYR A 42 -4.07 4.88 -10.96
C TYR A 42 -4.06 3.35 -10.98
N CYS A 43 -3.98 2.78 -12.18
CA CYS A 43 -3.83 1.36 -12.41
C CYS A 43 -2.38 1.02 -12.77
N ASP A 44 -1.72 0.19 -11.97
CA ASP A 44 -0.47 -0.48 -12.38
C ASP A 44 -0.84 -1.77 -13.14
N GLN A 45 -0.61 -1.74 -14.45
CA GLN A 45 -0.98 -2.78 -15.40
C GLN A 45 0.18 -3.68 -15.83
N LEU A 46 1.35 -3.51 -15.20
CA LEU A 46 2.58 -4.20 -15.58
C LEU A 46 3.15 -5.05 -14.43
N THR A 47 3.17 -4.53 -13.21
CA THR A 47 3.80 -5.21 -12.07
C THR A 47 3.05 -6.50 -11.72
N ASP A 48 3.75 -7.63 -11.61
CA ASP A 48 3.19 -8.92 -11.18
C ASP A 48 1.87 -9.31 -11.90
N GLY A 49 1.83 -9.12 -13.22
CA GLY A 49 0.67 -9.41 -14.07
C GLY A 49 -0.35 -8.26 -14.19
N GLY A 50 -0.15 -7.15 -13.50
CA GLY A 50 -0.98 -5.95 -13.60
C GLY A 50 -2.34 -6.06 -12.91
N GLY A 51 -3.25 -5.13 -13.24
CA GLY A 51 -4.58 -5.06 -12.65
C GLY A 51 -4.62 -4.43 -11.26
N TRP A 52 -3.54 -3.79 -10.81
CA TRP A 52 -3.41 -3.25 -9.47
C TRP A 52 -3.96 -1.83 -9.39
N THR A 53 -4.87 -1.57 -8.48
CA THR A 53 -5.40 -0.23 -8.20
C THR A 53 -4.60 0.42 -7.08
N LEU A 54 -4.02 1.60 -7.29
CA LEU A 54 -3.33 2.33 -6.22
C LEU A 54 -4.34 2.85 -5.21
N VAL A 55 -4.19 2.44 -3.95
CA VAL A 55 -5.09 2.85 -2.85
C VAL A 55 -4.39 3.71 -1.81
N TYR A 56 -3.07 3.67 -1.76
CA TYR A 56 -2.27 4.45 -0.81
C TYR A 56 -0.90 4.78 -1.37
N SER A 57 -0.51 6.04 -1.28
CA SER A 57 0.84 6.54 -1.51
C SER A 57 1.25 7.39 -0.30
N TYR A 58 2.47 7.19 0.20
CA TYR A 58 2.98 7.91 1.35
C TYR A 58 4.46 8.20 1.23
N THR A 59 4.90 9.25 1.92
CA THR A 59 6.30 9.55 2.17
C THR A 59 6.62 9.42 3.66
N LEU A 60 7.86 9.71 4.04
CA LEU A 60 8.37 9.67 5.40
C LEU A 60 8.70 11.07 5.89
N ARG A 61 8.28 11.41 7.10
CA ARG A 61 8.48 12.74 7.69
C ARG A 61 9.94 13.07 7.96
N ASP A 62 10.74 12.10 8.41
CA ASP A 62 12.13 12.31 8.82
C ASP A 62 13.00 11.11 8.43
N TYR A 63 13.10 10.88 7.12
CA TYR A 63 13.85 9.75 6.57
C TYR A 63 15.35 9.82 6.91
N SER A 64 15.93 11.03 7.01
CA SER A 64 17.32 11.23 7.44
C SER A 64 17.57 10.73 8.86
N HIS A 65 16.60 10.86 9.75
CA HIS A 65 16.65 10.36 11.11
C HIS A 65 15.61 9.24 11.27
N PHE A 66 15.79 8.16 10.50
CA PHE A 66 14.76 7.14 10.33
C PHE A 66 14.18 6.56 11.63
N THR A 67 15.01 6.41 12.67
CA THR A 67 14.61 5.87 13.98
C THR A 67 14.19 6.94 14.99
N ALA A 68 14.10 8.20 14.59
CA ALA A 68 13.63 9.26 15.47
C ALA A 68 12.13 9.09 15.73
N ALA A 69 11.70 9.40 16.96
CA ALA A 69 10.28 9.36 17.34
C ALA A 69 9.43 10.39 16.56
N SER A 70 10.06 11.35 15.89
CA SER A 70 9.45 12.32 14.97
C SER A 70 9.12 11.73 13.60
N ASN A 71 9.73 10.60 13.21
CA ASN A 71 9.54 9.99 11.90
C ASN A 71 8.20 9.23 11.86
N ALA A 72 7.48 9.39 10.75
CA ALA A 72 6.16 8.80 10.54
C ALA A 72 5.89 8.67 9.04
N VAL A 73 5.00 7.76 8.65
CA VAL A 73 4.40 7.78 7.31
C VAL A 73 3.42 8.95 7.20
N VAL A 74 3.42 9.65 6.08
CA VAL A 74 2.52 10.78 5.83
C VAL A 74 2.01 10.75 4.37
N PRO A 75 0.70 10.89 4.14
CA PRO A 75 -0.40 10.85 5.12
C PRO A 75 -0.63 9.43 5.67
N ARG A 76 -1.66 9.25 6.51
CA ARG A 76 -2.22 7.93 6.81
C ARG A 76 -3.59 7.73 6.14
N PRO A 77 -3.98 6.51 5.78
CA PRO A 77 -5.35 6.17 5.40
C PRO A 77 -6.35 6.34 6.55
N SER A 78 -7.64 6.36 6.21
CA SER A 78 -8.77 6.45 7.15
C SER A 78 -9.03 5.18 7.96
N TRP A 79 -8.07 4.25 8.04
CA TRP A 79 -8.11 3.10 8.95
C TRP A 79 -8.04 3.52 10.42
N SER A 80 -8.43 2.61 11.32
CA SER A 80 -8.35 2.84 12.77
C SER A 80 -6.91 2.76 13.26
N ALA A 81 -6.39 3.87 13.80
CA ALA A 81 -5.06 3.97 14.40
C ALA A 81 -5.07 5.08 15.48
N GLY A 82 -5.53 4.75 16.68
CA GLY A 82 -5.79 5.73 17.75
C GLY A 82 -4.56 6.45 18.30
N GLY A 83 -3.36 5.87 18.16
CA GLY A 83 -2.08 6.49 18.56
C GLY A 83 -1.44 7.35 17.46
N SER A 84 -2.08 7.45 16.30
CA SER A 84 -1.59 8.17 15.13
C SER A 84 -2.05 9.62 15.12
N ASN A 85 -1.15 10.56 14.81
CA ASN A 85 -1.41 12.01 14.80
C ASN A 85 -0.93 12.73 13.53
N VAL A 86 -0.58 11.97 12.49
CA VAL A 86 -0.43 12.49 11.11
C VAL A 86 -1.79 12.70 10.46
N ARG A 87 -1.84 13.53 9.41
CA ARG A 87 -3.07 13.81 8.67
C ARG A 87 -3.67 12.54 8.07
N VAL A 88 -5.00 12.43 8.14
CA VAL A 88 -5.76 11.39 7.43
C VAL A 88 -6.03 11.86 6.00
N SER A 89 -5.88 10.95 5.03
CA SER A 89 -6.36 11.16 3.67
C SER A 89 -7.56 10.27 3.36
N LYS A 90 -8.47 10.83 2.56
CA LYS A 90 -9.51 10.10 1.81
C LYS A 90 -9.47 10.40 0.30
N THR A 91 -8.46 11.11 -0.17
CA THR A 91 -8.26 11.46 -1.58
C THR A 91 -7.62 10.30 -2.34
N VAL A 92 -8.18 9.93 -3.49
CA VAL A 92 -7.62 8.84 -4.31
C VAL A 92 -6.27 9.27 -4.90
N PRO A 93 -5.17 8.55 -4.61
CA PRO A 93 -3.88 8.85 -5.21
C PRO A 93 -3.88 8.47 -6.70
N LEU A 94 -3.43 9.41 -7.54
CA LEU A 94 -3.40 9.27 -9.01
C LEU A 94 -2.01 8.99 -9.59
N SER A 95 -0.99 8.90 -8.73
CA SER A 95 0.37 8.48 -9.08
C SER A 95 1.09 7.98 -7.82
N GLU A 96 2.18 7.24 -8.00
CA GLU A 96 2.96 6.69 -6.87
C GLU A 96 3.58 7.77 -5.96
N THR A 97 3.70 9.01 -6.42
CA THR A 97 4.19 10.17 -5.66
C THR A 97 3.11 11.19 -5.30
N HIS A 98 1.84 10.93 -5.66
CA HIS A 98 0.70 11.69 -5.15
C HIS A 98 0.35 11.15 -3.77
N TYR A 99 1.04 11.64 -2.73
CA TYR A 99 0.98 11.14 -1.35
C TYR A 99 -0.40 11.35 -0.71
N GLU A 100 -1.36 10.52 -1.11
CA GLU A 100 -2.72 10.46 -0.62
C GLU A 100 -3.16 9.00 -0.45
N ALA A 101 -4.30 8.82 0.20
CA ALA A 101 -4.93 7.53 0.46
C ALA A 101 -6.40 7.58 0.10
N MET A 102 -6.85 6.63 -0.72
CA MET A 102 -8.25 6.33 -0.98
C MET A 102 -8.95 6.03 0.35
N ASP A 103 -10.21 6.45 0.51
CA ASP A 103 -10.98 6.12 1.70
C ASP A 103 -10.96 4.61 1.95
N PHE A 104 -10.50 4.21 3.13
CA PHE A 104 -10.27 2.83 3.52
C PHE A 104 -11.52 1.96 3.37
N ALA A 105 -12.72 2.55 3.52
CA ALA A 105 -13.98 1.87 3.31
C ALA A 105 -14.15 1.31 1.87
N LEU A 106 -13.50 1.91 0.87
CA LEU A 106 -13.55 1.48 -0.53
C LEU A 106 -12.55 0.36 -0.85
N TRP A 107 -11.57 0.10 0.01
CA TRP A 107 -10.49 -0.85 -0.32
C TRP A 107 -11.04 -2.26 -0.56
N GLY A 108 -12.07 -2.65 0.19
CA GLY A 108 -12.69 -3.97 0.10
C GLY A 108 -13.51 -4.20 -1.18
N SER A 109 -14.03 -3.15 -1.81
CA SER A 109 -14.71 -3.25 -3.11
C SER A 109 -13.73 -3.33 -4.27
N VAL A 110 -12.49 -2.83 -4.09
CA VAL A 110 -11.43 -2.94 -5.10
C VAL A 110 -10.90 -4.37 -5.22
N GLY A 111 -10.70 -5.08 -4.11
CA GLY A 111 -10.13 -6.42 -4.14
C GLY A 111 -9.61 -6.94 -2.79
N LYS A 112 -8.83 -8.02 -2.85
CA LYS A 112 -8.29 -8.75 -1.67
C LYS A 112 -6.85 -9.23 -1.83
N GLU A 113 -6.26 -9.05 -3.01
CA GLU A 113 -4.82 -9.17 -3.20
C GLU A 113 -4.18 -7.81 -2.93
N THR A 114 -2.98 -7.81 -2.33
CA THR A 114 -2.28 -6.58 -2.01
C THR A 114 -0.87 -6.60 -2.57
N LEU A 115 -0.49 -5.54 -3.28
CA LEU A 115 0.89 -5.29 -3.69
C LEU A 115 1.42 -4.11 -2.88
N ILE A 116 2.55 -4.30 -2.20
CA ILE A 116 3.28 -3.22 -1.54
C ILE A 116 4.54 -2.92 -2.35
N LYS A 117 4.69 -1.66 -2.74
CA LYS A 117 5.88 -1.11 -3.40
C LYS A 117 6.55 -0.09 -2.49
N SER A 118 7.86 0.02 -2.58
CA SER A 118 8.64 1.05 -1.92
C SER A 118 9.97 1.25 -2.63
N ASN A 119 10.45 2.48 -2.72
CA ASN A 119 11.80 2.75 -3.23
C ASN A 119 12.90 2.58 -2.16
N ILE A 120 12.52 2.26 -0.92
CA ILE A 120 13.45 2.01 0.19
C ILE A 120 13.36 0.58 0.76
N ASN A 121 12.45 -0.25 0.25
CA ASN A 121 12.23 -1.61 0.74
C ASN A 121 11.73 -2.55 -0.38
N ASN A 122 11.88 -3.86 -0.17
CA ASN A 122 11.49 -4.90 -1.12
C ASN A 122 9.98 -4.92 -1.37
N TRP A 123 9.58 -5.23 -2.60
CA TRP A 123 8.18 -5.28 -3.00
C TRP A 123 7.60 -6.67 -2.75
N PHE A 124 6.38 -6.72 -2.26
CA PHE A 124 5.69 -7.99 -1.99
C PHE A 124 4.28 -7.96 -2.54
N ALA A 125 3.85 -9.08 -3.13
CA ALA A 125 2.45 -9.34 -3.45
C ALA A 125 1.93 -10.38 -2.46
N CYS A 126 0.80 -10.09 -1.83
CA CYS A 126 0.22 -10.86 -0.74
C CYS A 126 -1.24 -11.20 -1.04
N LYS A 127 -1.63 -12.43 -0.69
CA LYS A 127 -3.03 -12.87 -0.63
C LYS A 127 -3.47 -12.98 0.81
N GLU A 128 -4.72 -12.62 1.09
CA GLU A 128 -5.31 -12.80 2.41
C GLU A 128 -5.34 -14.28 2.81
N GLY A 129 -5.10 -14.54 4.09
CA GLY A 129 -5.26 -15.85 4.73
C GLY A 129 -6.38 -15.74 5.78
N THR A 130 -6.04 -15.93 7.06
CA THR A 130 -7.00 -15.67 8.15
C THR A 130 -7.17 -14.18 8.45
N GLY A 131 -6.18 -13.36 8.07
CA GLY A 131 -6.20 -11.90 8.17
C GLY A 131 -6.77 -11.23 6.92
N SER A 132 -7.13 -9.96 7.05
CA SER A 132 -7.57 -9.13 5.93
C SER A 132 -7.03 -7.71 6.05
N ILE A 133 -6.40 -7.25 4.97
CA ILE A 133 -5.81 -5.91 4.89
C ILE A 133 -6.91 -4.88 4.71
N VAL A 134 -7.87 -5.18 3.82
CA VAL A 134 -8.97 -4.28 3.45
C VAL A 134 -10.09 -4.21 4.49
N LYS A 135 -10.15 -5.17 5.42
CA LYS A 135 -11.13 -5.18 6.54
C LYS A 135 -10.51 -4.88 7.89
N GLN A 136 -9.23 -4.51 7.91
CA GLN A 136 -8.50 -4.29 9.15
C GLN A 136 -8.55 -5.50 10.13
N LYS A 137 -8.42 -6.73 9.62
CA LYS A 137 -8.51 -7.98 10.41
C LYS A 137 -7.14 -8.63 10.58
N LYS A 138 -6.71 -8.84 11.83
CA LYS A 138 -5.40 -9.46 12.11
C LYS A 138 -5.41 -10.93 11.69
N GLY A 139 -4.28 -11.43 11.21
CA GLY A 139 -4.14 -12.85 10.88
C GLY A 139 -3.04 -13.13 9.86
N SER A 140 -3.05 -14.33 9.30
CA SER A 140 -2.08 -14.75 8.29
C SER A 140 -2.36 -14.11 6.93
N ILE A 141 -1.28 -13.92 6.18
CA ILE A 141 -1.25 -13.52 4.77
C ILE A 141 -0.18 -14.36 4.07
N HIS A 142 -0.37 -14.61 2.78
CA HIS A 142 0.56 -15.39 1.97
C HIS A 142 1.23 -14.47 0.97
N CYS A 143 2.51 -14.14 1.21
CA CYS A 143 3.25 -13.20 0.38
C CYS A 143 4.32 -13.88 -0.47
N LYS A 144 4.63 -13.27 -1.61
CA LYS A 144 5.81 -13.56 -2.43
C LYS A 144 6.62 -12.27 -2.66
N LEU A 145 7.92 -12.42 -2.84
CA LEU A 145 8.80 -11.33 -3.27
C LEU A 145 8.50 -10.99 -4.74
N VAL A 146 8.22 -9.73 -5.03
CA VAL A 146 7.97 -9.22 -6.40
C VAL A 146 9.21 -8.54 -6.97
N LYS A 147 9.90 -7.75 -6.15
CA LYS A 147 11.11 -7.04 -6.54
C LYS A 147 12.02 -6.86 -5.33
N GLN A 148 13.30 -7.21 -5.50
CA GLN A 148 14.33 -6.83 -4.55
C GLN A 148 14.79 -5.40 -4.85
N VAL A 149 14.59 -4.50 -3.90
CA VAL A 149 15.01 -3.08 -3.96
C VAL A 149 16.18 -2.82 -3.03
N ALA A 150 16.16 -3.46 -1.86
CA ALA A 150 17.20 -3.35 -0.84
C ALA A 150 17.94 -4.69 -0.72
N LYS A 151 18.32 -5.06 0.51
CA LYS A 151 19.10 -6.27 0.79
C LYS A 151 18.37 -7.55 0.34
N ASN A 152 19.14 -8.52 -0.18
CA ASN A 152 18.67 -9.89 -0.33
C ASN A 152 18.62 -10.58 1.05
N CYS A 153 17.46 -11.10 1.42
CA CYS A 153 17.20 -11.68 2.73
C CYS A 153 16.82 -13.16 2.62
N GLY A 154 17.38 -13.88 1.64
CA GLY A 154 17.15 -15.32 1.48
C GLY A 154 15.68 -15.68 1.19
N GLY A 155 14.97 -14.81 0.47
CA GLY A 155 13.55 -15.03 0.16
C GLY A 155 12.60 -14.76 1.33
N ALA A 156 13.04 -14.11 2.41
CA ALA A 156 12.16 -13.72 3.51
C ALA A 156 11.00 -12.82 3.02
N VAL A 157 9.78 -13.16 3.44
CA VAL A 157 8.54 -12.45 3.09
C VAL A 157 7.65 -12.27 4.32
N PRO A 158 6.76 -11.27 4.34
CA PRO A 158 5.73 -11.17 5.37
C PRO A 158 4.81 -12.39 5.39
N LYS A 159 4.34 -12.75 6.59
CA LYS A 159 3.45 -13.90 6.84
C LYS A 159 2.17 -13.54 7.60
N SER A 160 2.13 -12.35 8.18
CA SER A 160 1.02 -11.89 9.02
C SER A 160 0.78 -10.40 8.85
N TRP A 161 -0.49 -10.04 9.04
CA TRP A 161 -0.97 -8.68 9.11
C TRP A 161 -1.37 -8.38 10.56
N LYS A 162 -0.80 -7.33 11.14
CA LYS A 162 -0.99 -6.94 12.55
C LYS A 162 -1.39 -5.47 12.66
N PHE A 163 -2.06 -5.13 13.76
CA PHE A 163 -2.43 -3.76 14.11
C PHE A 163 -1.80 -3.36 15.43
N HIS A 164 -1.30 -2.14 15.44
CA HIS A 164 -0.78 -1.46 16.62
C HIS A 164 -1.52 -0.14 16.78
N ALA A 165 -1.31 0.55 17.90
CA ALA A 165 -1.98 1.82 18.17
C ALA A 165 -1.70 2.87 17.08
N ASN A 166 -0.48 2.93 16.54
CA ASN A 166 -0.07 3.98 15.60
C ASN A 166 -0.27 3.60 14.12
N GLY A 167 -0.60 2.34 13.84
CA GLY A 167 -0.82 1.86 12.48
C GLY A 167 -0.62 0.35 12.32
N PRO A 168 -0.87 -0.18 11.12
CA PRO A 168 -0.71 -1.60 10.83
C PRO A 168 0.70 -1.99 10.39
N SER A 169 1.00 -3.29 10.39
CA SER A 169 2.30 -3.83 9.95
C SER A 169 2.19 -5.14 9.17
N PHE A 170 3.01 -5.26 8.12
CA PHE A 170 3.36 -6.53 7.48
C PHE A 170 4.49 -7.20 8.27
N SER A 171 4.26 -8.40 8.81
CA SER A 171 5.16 -9.06 9.77
C SER A 171 5.41 -10.53 9.44
N GLY A 172 6.57 -11.09 9.78
CA GLY A 172 6.90 -12.52 9.55
C GLY A 172 7.85 -13.16 10.57
N GLY A 173 8.24 -12.40 11.60
CA GLY A 173 9.18 -12.73 12.67
C GLY A 173 9.49 -11.44 13.43
N GLY A 174 9.86 -10.39 12.69
CA GLY A 174 9.70 -8.97 13.04
C GLY A 174 8.79 -8.25 12.04
N GLN A 175 9.07 -6.99 11.76
CA GLN A 175 8.30 -6.14 10.84
C GLN A 175 9.07 -5.93 9.53
N PHE A 176 8.40 -6.14 8.40
CA PHE A 176 8.91 -5.76 7.08
C PHE A 176 8.47 -4.34 6.73
N TYR A 177 7.20 -4.06 6.98
CA TYR A 177 6.61 -2.73 6.88
C TYR A 177 5.85 -2.45 8.16
N TYR A 178 5.99 -1.25 8.71
CA TYR A 178 5.15 -0.72 9.77
C TYR A 178 4.77 0.71 9.44
N PHE A 179 3.47 0.94 9.24
CA PHE A 179 2.93 2.22 8.82
C PHE A 179 2.62 3.08 10.05
N ASP A 180 3.65 3.39 10.84
CA ASP A 180 3.52 4.25 12.02
C ASP A 180 3.21 5.69 11.60
N GLY A 181 2.06 6.21 12.04
CA GLY A 181 1.66 7.59 11.83
C GLY A 181 1.74 8.47 13.09
N SER A 182 2.53 8.10 14.08
CA SER A 182 2.77 8.89 15.30
C SER A 182 4.05 9.71 15.15
N LYS A 183 3.97 11.02 15.39
CA LYS A 183 5.11 11.94 15.33
C LYS A 183 5.84 12.11 16.67
N SER A 184 5.60 11.25 17.66
CA SER A 184 6.12 11.47 19.02
C SER A 184 6.40 10.22 19.87
N SER A 185 6.23 8.99 19.36
CA SER A 185 6.35 7.79 20.21
C SER A 185 7.22 6.68 19.64
N HIS A 186 7.18 6.49 18.32
CA HIS A 186 7.79 5.37 17.60
C HIS A 186 8.26 5.84 16.22
N TRP A 187 8.71 4.91 15.38
CA TRP A 187 9.09 5.19 13.99
C TRP A 187 8.53 4.12 13.06
N PRO A 188 8.31 4.45 11.77
CA PRO A 188 7.88 3.48 10.76
C PRO A 188 9.01 2.49 10.43
N THR A 189 8.66 1.29 10.00
CA THR A 189 9.64 0.25 9.64
C THR A 189 9.57 -0.03 8.15
N HIS A 190 10.75 -0.09 7.51
CA HIS A 190 10.95 -0.48 6.12
C HIS A 190 12.15 -1.42 6.02
N ASP A 191 12.00 -2.62 6.59
CA ASP A 191 13.07 -3.60 6.74
C ASP A 191 12.91 -4.76 5.75
N PRO A 192 13.80 -4.90 4.74
CA PRO A 192 13.69 -5.95 3.73
C PRO A 192 13.80 -7.37 4.29
N CYS A 193 14.42 -7.52 5.47
CA CYS A 193 14.66 -8.81 6.09
C CYS A 193 13.67 -9.13 7.22
N GLY A 194 12.73 -8.21 7.51
CA GLY A 194 11.72 -8.45 8.53
C GLY A 194 12.28 -8.55 9.95
N THR A 195 13.42 -7.93 10.25
CA THR A 195 14.08 -7.97 11.57
C THR A 195 13.65 -6.85 12.51
N ASN A 196 12.75 -5.97 12.04
CA ASN A 196 12.35 -4.75 12.75
C ASN A 196 13.52 -3.81 13.09
N ARG A 197 14.40 -3.57 12.11
CA ARG A 197 15.55 -2.65 12.21
C ARG A 197 15.52 -1.60 11.10
N ALA A 198 16.34 -0.57 11.25
CA ALA A 198 16.53 0.48 10.25
C ALA A 198 17.42 0.00 9.07
N ASN A 199 16.93 -1.02 8.36
CA ASN A 199 17.59 -1.68 7.23
C ASN A 199 17.08 -1.19 5.86
N GLN A 200 16.28 -0.12 5.85
CA GLN A 200 15.82 0.50 4.62
C GLN A 200 17.00 0.92 3.75
N LEU A 201 16.82 0.90 2.43
CA LEU A 201 17.80 1.48 1.52
C LEU A 201 18.01 2.95 1.88
N LYS A 202 19.27 3.40 1.94
CA LYS A 202 19.68 4.76 2.34
C LYS A 202 19.94 5.64 1.12
N ASN A 203 19.97 6.96 1.33
CA ASN A 203 20.28 7.97 0.30
C ASN A 203 19.34 7.93 -0.91
N VAL A 204 18.07 7.55 -0.69
CA VAL A 204 17.06 7.50 -1.74
C VAL A 204 16.37 8.87 -1.87
N PRO A 205 16.38 9.50 -3.05
CA PRO A 205 15.62 10.74 -3.27
C PRO A 205 14.12 10.46 -3.20
N ASN A 206 13.37 11.34 -2.54
CA ASN A 206 11.92 11.23 -2.35
C ASN A 206 11.50 9.84 -1.83
N PRO A 207 11.92 9.45 -0.62
CA PRO A 207 11.59 8.14 -0.06
C PRO A 207 10.08 7.98 0.11
N HIS A 208 9.51 6.91 -0.44
CA HIS A 208 8.07 6.66 -0.43
C HIS A 208 7.74 5.17 -0.49
N GLY A 209 6.45 4.88 -0.31
CA GLY A 209 5.90 3.59 -0.61
C GLY A 209 4.43 3.67 -0.98
N ASN A 210 3.92 2.55 -1.43
CA ASN A 210 2.60 2.45 -2.03
C ASN A 210 1.94 1.13 -1.65
N ILE A 211 0.62 1.16 -1.50
CA ILE A 211 -0.21 -0.05 -1.42
C ILE A 211 -1.18 -0.02 -2.59
N PHE A 212 -1.25 -1.15 -3.28
CA PHE A 212 -2.19 -1.41 -4.35
C PHE A 212 -3.06 -2.62 -4.03
N ILE A 213 -4.27 -2.64 -4.57
CA ILE A 213 -5.26 -3.72 -4.36
C ILE A 213 -5.82 -4.22 -5.71
N ARG A 214 -6.08 -5.53 -5.80
CA ARG A 214 -6.81 -6.19 -6.89
C ARG A 214 -7.53 -7.47 -6.45
#